data_AF-A0A7C4IS67-F1
#
_entry.id   AF-A0A7C4IS67-F1
#
_cell.length_a   1.000
_cell.length_b   1.000
_cell.length_c   1.000
_cell.angle_alpha   90.00
_cell.angle_beta   90.00
_cell.angle_gamma   90.00
#
_symmetry.space_group_name_H-M   'P 1'
#
loop_
_entity.id
_entity.type
_entity.pdbx_description
1 polymer ?
#
loop_
_entity_poly.entity_id
_entity_poly.type
_entity_poly.pdbx_seq_one_letter_code
_entity_poly.pdbx_strand_id
1 'polypeptide(L)'
;ICLARRVPLVVATTGLSPEQIEQIRRAAATIPIVWAPSMSLAVNLTMKLAEQAAKALADKDADVEIIERHHRFKEDAPSGTALKFGQIIAAQMGQTAAVHGRQGRPGPRPHGEIGYHAVRVGDNPGEHTIIFGMLGETIELTVRASNRDCYAVGALAAAKFVAKQSPGLYNMNDVLGL
;
A
#
# COMPACT_ATOMS: atom_id res chain seq x y z
N ILE A 1 -11.21 -1.01 24.10
CA ILE A 1 -11.05 0.23 24.90
C ILE A 1 -11.64 1.45 24.17
N CYS A 2 -11.13 1.82 22.98
CA CYS A 2 -11.61 3.01 22.25
C CYS A 2 -13.12 3.01 22.01
N LEU A 3 -13.69 1.88 21.57
CA LEU A 3 -15.14 1.73 21.38
C LEU A 3 -15.94 2.01 22.67
N ALA A 4 -15.54 1.40 23.79
CA ALA A 4 -16.21 1.59 25.09
C ALA A 4 -16.11 3.04 25.60
N ARG A 5 -15.04 3.76 25.26
CA ARG A 5 -14.81 5.16 25.66
C ARG A 5 -15.23 6.17 24.60
N ARG A 6 -15.77 5.73 23.46
CA ARG A 6 -16.11 6.56 22.29
C ARG A 6 -14.96 7.46 21.82
N VAL A 7 -13.74 6.91 21.79
CA VAL A 7 -12.54 7.63 21.35
C VAL A 7 -12.24 7.29 19.88
N PRO A 8 -11.98 8.30 19.01
CA PRO A 8 -11.50 8.10 17.64
C PRO A 8 -10.26 7.20 17.58
N LEU A 9 -10.11 6.43 16.51
CA LEU A 9 -9.01 5.46 16.40
C LEU A 9 -8.25 5.59 15.07
N VAL A 10 -6.93 5.55 15.15
CA VAL A 10 -6.04 5.36 13.99
C VAL A 10 -5.46 3.96 14.07
N VAL A 11 -5.63 3.16 13.01
CA VAL A 11 -5.14 1.78 12.92
C VAL A 11 -4.16 1.68 11.77
N ALA A 12 -2.92 1.30 12.06
CA ALA A 12 -1.88 1.01 11.06
C ALA A 12 -1.50 -0.48 11.02
N THR A 13 -2.15 -1.31 11.84
CA THR A 13 -1.82 -2.73 11.98
C THR A 13 -2.14 -3.49 10.70
N THR A 14 -1.14 -4.20 10.18
CA THR A 14 -1.24 -5.10 9.03
C THR A 14 -1.36 -6.56 9.48
N GLY A 15 -1.78 -7.46 8.58
CA GLY A 15 -1.86 -8.90 8.88
C GLY A 15 -2.99 -9.28 9.84
N LEU A 16 -4.05 -8.47 9.92
CA LEU A 16 -5.22 -8.75 10.74
C LEU A 16 -6.03 -9.92 10.16
N SER A 17 -6.57 -10.76 11.04
CA SER A 17 -7.48 -11.84 10.64
C SER A 17 -8.82 -11.27 10.12
N PRO A 18 -9.58 -12.03 9.32
CA PRO A 18 -10.91 -11.61 8.86
C PRO A 18 -11.84 -11.19 10.02
N GLU A 19 -11.78 -11.88 11.15
CA GLU A 19 -12.56 -11.59 12.35
C GLU A 19 -12.15 -10.25 12.97
N GLN A 20 -10.84 -9.97 13.02
CA GLN A 20 -10.31 -8.69 13.52
C GLN A 20 -10.70 -7.52 12.61
N ILE A 21 -10.68 -7.74 11.29
CA ILE A 21 -11.13 -6.75 10.31
C ILE A 21 -12.62 -6.45 10.51
N GLU A 22 -13.44 -7.47 10.71
CA GLU A 22 -14.87 -7.30 10.97
C GLU A 22 -15.13 -6.57 12.30
N GLN A 23 -14.32 -6.81 13.33
CA GLN A 23 -14.39 -6.03 14.57
C GLN A 23 -14.11 -4.54 14.34
N ILE A 24 -13.14 -4.19 13.49
CA ILE A 24 -12.87 -2.80 13.12
C ILE A 24 -14.06 -2.19 12.39
N ARG A 25 -14.64 -2.91 11.42
CA ARG A 25 -15.82 -2.45 10.66
C ARG A 25 -17.02 -2.19 11.57
N ARG A 26 -17.29 -3.08 12.52
CA ARG A 26 -18.36 -2.89 13.51
C ARG A 26 -18.10 -1.71 14.43
N ALA A 27 -16.86 -1.53 14.90
CA ALA A 27 -16.50 -0.40 15.73
C ALA A 27 -16.66 0.94 14.97
N ALA A 28 -16.36 0.95 13.66
CA ALA A 28 -16.51 2.13 12.81
C ALA A 28 -17.95 2.64 12.72
N ALA A 29 -18.97 1.79 12.95
CA ALA A 29 -20.36 2.23 13.05
C ALA A 29 -20.64 3.10 14.29
N THR A 30 -19.76 3.11 15.28
CA THR A 30 -19.93 3.83 16.56
C THR A 30 -18.88 4.90 16.81
N ILE A 31 -17.66 4.72 16.30
CA ILE A 31 -16.55 5.68 16.44
C ILE A 31 -15.91 5.94 15.07
N PRO A 32 -15.35 7.14 14.83
CA PRO A 32 -14.57 7.39 13.62
C PRO A 32 -13.24 6.63 13.69
N ILE A 33 -12.90 5.90 12.62
CA ILE A 33 -11.67 5.11 12.51
C ILE A 33 -10.97 5.43 11.21
N VAL A 34 -9.68 5.78 11.26
CA VAL A 34 -8.81 5.75 10.08
C VAL A 34 -8.05 4.43 10.08
N TRP A 35 -8.14 3.66 9.00
CA TRP A 35 -7.38 2.42 8.84
C TRP A 35 -6.64 2.40 7.50
N ALA A 36 -5.33 2.17 7.56
CA ALA A 36 -4.49 2.05 6.37
C ALA A 36 -3.27 1.14 6.63
N PRO A 37 -2.75 0.43 5.61
CA PRO A 37 -1.57 -0.43 5.75
C PRO A 37 -0.26 0.37 5.88
N SER A 38 -0.29 1.68 5.66
CA SER A 38 0.81 2.61 5.91
C SER A 38 0.25 3.97 6.29
N MET A 39 0.84 4.62 7.30
CA MET A 39 0.49 5.98 7.69
C MET A 39 1.29 7.03 6.93
N SER A 40 2.31 6.65 6.15
CA SER A 40 3.10 7.63 5.39
C SER A 40 2.22 8.35 4.37
N LEU A 41 2.18 9.67 4.44
CA LEU A 41 1.45 10.53 3.49
C LEU A 41 1.95 10.31 2.07
N ALA A 42 3.28 10.24 1.89
CA ALA A 42 3.89 10.01 0.60
C ALA A 42 3.52 8.64 0.01
N VAL A 43 3.54 7.57 0.83
CA VAL A 43 3.14 6.24 0.37
C VAL A 43 1.70 6.22 -0.13
N ASN A 44 0.78 6.86 0.60
CA ASN A 44 -0.63 6.90 0.20
C ASN A 44 -0.86 7.78 -1.04
N LEU A 45 -0.15 8.90 -1.19
CA LEU A 45 -0.17 9.66 -2.43
C LEU A 45 0.37 8.82 -3.61
N THR A 46 1.48 8.10 -3.42
CA THR A 46 2.01 7.20 -4.45
C THR A 46 1.03 6.09 -4.81
N MET A 47 0.26 5.56 -3.84
CA MET A 47 -0.83 4.61 -4.13
C MET A 47 -1.89 5.22 -5.04
N LYS A 48 -2.28 6.49 -4.81
CA LYS A 48 -3.22 7.18 -5.68
C LYS A 48 -2.66 7.41 -7.08
N LEU A 49 -1.39 7.79 -7.19
CA LEU A 49 -0.71 7.96 -8.48
C LEU A 49 -0.59 6.63 -9.22
N ALA A 50 -0.29 5.53 -8.53
CA ALA A 50 -0.24 4.19 -9.10
C ALA A 50 -1.62 3.73 -9.59
N GLU A 51 -2.69 4.03 -8.86
CA GLU A 51 -4.08 3.80 -9.31
C GLU A 51 -4.36 4.54 -10.62
N GLN A 52 -4.01 5.82 -10.70
CA GLN A 52 -4.22 6.64 -11.89
C GLN A 52 -3.40 6.16 -13.08
N ALA A 53 -2.13 5.83 -12.87
CA ALA A 53 -1.25 5.28 -13.90
C ALA A 53 -1.79 3.93 -14.40
N ALA A 54 -2.12 3.02 -13.50
CA ALA A 54 -2.69 1.71 -13.84
C ALA A 54 -3.99 1.84 -14.65
N LYS A 55 -4.88 2.75 -14.26
CA LYS A 55 -6.11 3.02 -15.01
C LYS A 55 -5.83 3.57 -16.42
N ALA A 56 -4.88 4.49 -16.56
CA ALA A 56 -4.53 5.08 -17.84
C ALA A 56 -3.82 4.09 -18.79
N LEU A 57 -3.13 3.10 -18.22
CA LEU A 57 -2.32 2.12 -18.96
C LEU A 57 -3.00 0.75 -19.14
N ALA A 58 -4.22 0.56 -18.62
CA ALA A 58 -4.89 -0.74 -18.58
C ALA A 58 -5.07 -1.41 -19.95
N ASP A 59 -5.15 -0.63 -21.04
CA ASP A 59 -5.30 -1.11 -22.41
C ASP A 59 -4.06 -0.81 -23.29
N LYS A 60 -2.91 -0.54 -22.67
CA LYS A 60 -1.67 -0.09 -23.35
C LYS A 60 -0.55 -1.12 -23.35
N ASP A 61 -0.88 -2.39 -23.14
CA ASP A 61 0.10 -3.50 -23.10
C ASP A 61 1.25 -3.24 -22.10
N ALA A 62 0.93 -2.62 -20.97
CA ALA A 62 1.91 -2.26 -19.95
C ALA A 62 2.21 -3.44 -18.99
N ASP A 63 3.47 -3.79 -18.86
CA ASP A 63 3.98 -4.70 -17.83
C ASP A 63 4.09 -4.01 -16.48
N VAL A 64 3.87 -4.73 -15.38
CA VAL A 64 3.98 -4.18 -14.01
C VAL A 64 4.97 -4.98 -13.15
N GLU A 65 5.93 -4.28 -12.56
CA GLU A 65 6.84 -4.82 -11.56
C GLU A 65 6.85 -3.94 -10.30
N ILE A 66 6.88 -4.57 -9.12
CA ILE A 66 6.93 -3.92 -7.83
C ILE A 66 8.20 -4.36 -7.11
N ILE A 67 9.11 -3.41 -6.91
CA ILE A 67 10.34 -3.62 -6.16
C ILE A 67 10.19 -2.97 -4.79
N GLU A 68 10.45 -3.73 -3.74
CA GLU A 68 10.47 -3.23 -2.37
C GLU A 68 11.80 -3.51 -1.68
N ARG A 69 12.21 -2.60 -0.79
CA ARG A 69 13.43 -2.71 0.00
C ARG A 69 13.15 -2.38 1.45
N HIS A 70 13.60 -3.26 2.34
CA HIS A 70 13.49 -3.09 3.79
C HIS A 70 14.73 -3.62 4.50
N HIS A 71 14.84 -3.33 5.79
CA HIS A 71 15.88 -3.81 6.68
C HIS A 71 15.96 -5.35 6.75
N ARG A 72 17.14 -5.85 7.16
CA ARG A 72 17.43 -7.29 7.26
C ARG A 72 16.51 -8.07 8.21
N PHE A 73 15.92 -7.39 9.20
CA PHE A 73 15.06 -8.00 10.22
C PHE A 73 13.59 -8.14 9.81
N LYS A 74 13.20 -7.72 8.60
CA LYS A 74 11.81 -7.82 8.15
C LYS A 74 11.53 -9.24 7.66
N GLU A 75 10.59 -9.91 8.31
CA GLU A 75 10.26 -11.32 8.06
C GLU A 75 9.33 -11.54 6.86
N ASP A 76 8.29 -10.71 6.73
CA ASP A 76 7.30 -10.83 5.65
C ASP A 76 7.85 -10.33 4.31
N ALA A 77 7.57 -11.06 3.23
CA ALA A 77 7.92 -10.70 1.85
C ALA A 77 6.88 -11.25 0.85
N PRO A 78 6.32 -10.44 -0.06
CA PRO A 78 6.45 -8.97 -0.12
C PRO A 78 5.81 -8.28 1.08
N SER A 79 6.25 -7.06 1.37
CA SER A 79 5.66 -6.21 2.41
C SER A 79 4.17 -5.96 2.18
N GLY A 80 3.40 -5.76 3.25
CA GLY A 80 1.98 -5.40 3.15
C GLY A 80 1.71 -4.16 2.28
N THR A 81 2.62 -3.18 2.27
CA THR A 81 2.55 -2.02 1.37
C THR A 81 2.71 -2.40 -0.10
N ALA A 82 3.67 -3.28 -0.43
CA ALA A 82 3.86 -3.78 -1.79
C ALA A 82 2.63 -4.56 -2.28
N LEU A 83 2.07 -5.44 -1.43
CA LEU A 83 0.83 -6.15 -1.74
C LEU A 83 -0.34 -5.19 -1.99
N LYS A 84 -0.43 -4.10 -1.21
CA LYS A 84 -1.48 -3.10 -1.43
C LYS A 84 -1.34 -2.37 -2.77
N PHE A 85 -0.11 -2.01 -3.17
CA PHE A 85 0.14 -1.47 -4.51
C PHE A 85 -0.35 -2.42 -5.60
N GLY A 86 0.05 -3.69 -5.54
CA GLY A 86 -0.36 -4.67 -6.53
C GLY A 86 -1.88 -4.92 -6.55
N GLN A 87 -2.55 -4.92 -5.40
CA GLN A 87 -4.02 -5.00 -5.35
C GLN A 87 -4.71 -3.82 -6.05
N ILE A 88 -4.19 -2.60 -5.85
CA ILE A 88 -4.72 -1.40 -6.50
C ILE A 88 -4.54 -1.51 -8.01
N ILE A 89 -3.35 -1.89 -8.46
CA ILE A 89 -3.02 -2.01 -9.89
C ILE A 89 -3.83 -3.12 -10.55
N ALA A 90 -3.90 -4.29 -9.93
CA ALA A 90 -4.69 -5.44 -10.38
C ALA A 90 -6.17 -5.07 -10.58
N ALA A 91 -6.73 -4.26 -9.68
CA ALA A 91 -8.12 -3.81 -9.79
C ALA A 91 -8.38 -2.90 -11.00
N GLN A 92 -7.37 -2.21 -11.52
CA GLN A 92 -7.50 -1.34 -12.70
C GLN A 92 -7.13 -2.06 -14.00
N MET A 93 -6.10 -2.92 -13.97
CA MET A 93 -5.52 -3.53 -15.18
C MET A 93 -5.96 -4.98 -15.43
N GLY A 94 -6.61 -5.64 -14.46
CA GLY A 94 -6.99 -7.06 -14.58
C GLY A 94 -5.81 -8.04 -14.51
N GLN A 95 -4.58 -7.55 -14.29
CA GLN A 95 -3.40 -8.39 -14.04
C GLN A 95 -3.49 -8.97 -12.64
N THR A 96 -3.51 -10.30 -12.52
CA THR A 96 -3.81 -10.99 -11.25
C THR A 96 -2.80 -12.06 -10.86
N ALA A 97 -1.92 -12.47 -11.78
CA ALA A 97 -0.91 -13.48 -11.48
C ALA A 97 0.26 -12.83 -10.71
N ALA A 98 0.36 -13.07 -9.40
CA ALA A 98 1.50 -12.64 -8.61
C ALA A 98 2.70 -13.57 -8.87
N VAL A 99 3.84 -13.01 -9.31
CA VAL A 99 5.08 -13.75 -9.52
C VAL A 99 6.19 -13.23 -8.61
N HIS A 100 6.86 -14.15 -7.92
CA HIS A 100 7.90 -13.83 -6.92
C HIS A 100 9.27 -14.26 -7.43
N GLY A 101 10.06 -13.29 -7.90
CA GLY A 101 11.39 -13.52 -8.44
C GLY A 101 11.42 -14.31 -9.75
N ARG A 102 12.61 -14.35 -10.39
CA ARG A 102 12.89 -15.12 -11.61
C ARG A 102 14.31 -15.68 -11.53
N GLN A 103 14.53 -16.92 -11.95
CA GLN A 103 15.85 -17.57 -11.91
C GLN A 103 16.11 -18.37 -13.19
N GLY A 104 17.33 -18.28 -13.73
CA GLY A 104 17.72 -19.03 -14.93
C GLY A 104 17.05 -18.51 -16.20
N ARG A 105 16.35 -19.40 -16.92
CA ARG A 105 15.65 -19.10 -18.19
C ARG A 105 14.13 -19.33 -18.04
N PRO A 106 13.39 -18.39 -17.41
CA PRO A 106 11.96 -18.58 -17.12
C PRO A 106 11.05 -18.55 -18.37
N GLY A 107 11.59 -18.13 -19.52
CA GLY A 107 10.80 -17.90 -20.73
C GLY A 107 10.23 -16.47 -20.80
N PRO A 108 9.41 -16.17 -21.81
CA PRO A 108 8.76 -14.87 -21.97
C PRO A 108 7.83 -14.54 -20.79
N ARG A 109 7.71 -13.25 -20.46
CA ARG A 109 6.82 -12.73 -19.42
C ARG A 109 5.35 -12.82 -19.89
N PRO A 110 4.45 -13.51 -19.18
CA PRO A 110 3.01 -13.40 -19.41
C PRO A 110 2.50 -11.98 -19.11
N HIS A 111 1.68 -11.41 -19.98
CA HIS A 111 1.13 -10.05 -19.78
C HIS A 111 0.30 -9.91 -18.48
N GLY A 112 -0.42 -10.97 -18.09
CA GLY A 112 -1.35 -10.95 -16.94
C GLY A 112 -0.69 -10.97 -15.55
N GLU A 113 0.64 -10.92 -15.46
CA GLU A 113 1.36 -10.99 -14.18
C GLU A 113 1.74 -9.63 -13.58
N ILE A 114 1.87 -9.59 -12.26
CA ILE A 114 2.51 -8.52 -11.50
C ILE A 114 3.73 -9.16 -10.81
N GLY A 115 4.92 -8.71 -11.18
CA GLY A 115 6.17 -9.19 -10.58
C GLY A 115 6.46 -8.50 -9.26
N TYR A 116 6.91 -9.26 -8.24
CA TYR A 116 7.32 -8.74 -6.94
C TYR A 116 8.77 -9.10 -6.64
N HIS A 117 9.56 -8.10 -6.22
CA HIS A 117 10.96 -8.25 -5.83
C HIS A 117 11.20 -7.66 -4.45
N ALA A 118 11.56 -8.51 -3.49
CA ALA A 118 11.77 -8.11 -2.11
C ALA A 118 13.26 -8.10 -1.75
N VAL A 119 13.80 -6.92 -1.45
CA VAL A 119 15.19 -6.71 -1.03
C VAL A 119 15.24 -6.58 0.50
N ARG A 120 16.11 -7.34 1.15
CA ARG A 120 16.38 -7.26 2.60
C ARG A 120 17.82 -6.83 2.81
N VAL A 121 18.03 -5.58 3.26
CA VAL A 121 19.37 -4.97 3.33
C VAL A 121 19.46 -3.95 4.44
N GLY A 122 20.55 -4.02 5.22
CA GLY A 122 20.88 -3.01 6.23
C GLY A 122 19.74 -2.74 7.21
N ASP A 123 19.48 -1.47 7.43
CA ASP A 123 18.47 -0.86 8.29
C ASP A 123 17.40 -0.07 7.51
N ASN A 124 17.27 -0.31 6.19
CA ASN A 124 16.38 0.47 5.33
C ASN A 124 14.94 0.48 5.88
N PRO A 125 14.35 1.65 6.17
CA PRO A 125 13.02 1.72 6.79
C PRO A 125 11.89 1.22 5.89
N GLY A 126 12.05 1.31 4.58
CA GLY A 126 11.03 0.97 3.58
C GLY A 126 11.16 1.82 2.33
N GLU A 127 11.24 1.17 1.18
CA GLU A 127 11.21 1.76 -0.15
C GLU A 127 10.36 0.90 -1.08
N HIS A 128 9.62 1.54 -1.98
CA HIS A 128 8.78 0.88 -2.98
C HIS A 128 8.93 1.61 -4.31
N THR A 129 9.18 0.85 -5.38
CA THR A 129 9.15 1.33 -6.77
C THR A 129 8.16 0.49 -7.55
N ILE A 130 7.20 1.17 -8.18
CA ILE A 130 6.21 0.57 -9.08
C ILE A 130 6.63 0.95 -10.49
N ILE A 131 6.92 -0.05 -11.29
CA ILE A 131 7.38 0.10 -12.67
C ILE A 131 6.23 -0.27 -13.59
N PHE A 132 5.87 0.63 -14.48
CA PHE A 132 5.00 0.37 -15.63
C PHE A 132 5.87 0.42 -16.89
N GLY A 133 6.10 -0.74 -17.51
CA GLY A 133 6.95 -0.87 -18.70
C GLY A 133 6.13 -1.06 -19.97
N MET A 134 6.48 -0.33 -21.04
CA MET A 134 5.92 -0.49 -22.38
C MET A 134 7.07 -0.55 -23.40
N LEU A 135 6.76 -0.86 -24.65
CA LEU A 135 7.78 -0.83 -25.70
C LEU A 135 8.29 0.60 -25.94
N GLY A 136 9.56 0.84 -25.59
CA GLY A 136 10.26 2.09 -25.83
C GLY A 136 10.20 3.12 -24.69
N GLU A 137 9.40 2.90 -23.65
CA GLU A 137 9.30 3.83 -22.52
C GLU A 137 8.92 3.14 -21.20
N THR A 138 9.09 3.85 -20.09
CA THR A 138 8.83 3.32 -18.75
C THR A 138 8.46 4.46 -17.79
N ILE A 139 7.50 4.18 -16.90
CA ILE A 139 7.16 5.05 -15.77
C ILE A 139 7.53 4.34 -14.48
N GLU A 140 8.28 5.02 -13.62
CA GLU A 140 8.61 4.53 -12.27
C GLU A 140 8.04 5.48 -11.22
N LEU A 141 7.22 4.92 -10.32
CA LEU A 141 6.73 5.62 -9.14
C LEU A 141 7.48 5.10 -7.92
N THR A 142 8.41 5.92 -7.39
CA THR A 142 9.21 5.55 -6.22
C THR A 142 8.87 6.37 -4.99
N VAL A 143 8.68 5.68 -3.86
CA VAL A 143 8.58 6.26 -2.53
C VAL A 143 9.63 5.66 -1.59
N ARG A 144 10.31 6.51 -0.82
CA ARG A 144 11.41 6.13 0.09
C ARG A 144 11.23 6.79 1.45
N ALA A 145 11.25 5.98 2.50
CA ALA A 145 11.34 6.49 3.86
C ALA A 145 12.82 6.67 4.23
N SER A 146 13.22 7.91 4.59
CA SER A 146 14.55 8.17 5.16
C SER A 146 14.66 7.68 6.60
N ASN A 147 13.56 7.72 7.35
CA ASN A 147 13.44 7.17 8.70
C ASN A 147 11.98 6.80 9.00
N ARG A 148 11.72 6.26 10.20
CA ARG A 148 10.37 5.85 10.62
C ARG A 148 9.47 7.00 11.12
N ASP A 149 10.00 8.21 11.27
CA ASP A 149 9.22 9.37 11.72
C ASP A 149 8.14 9.74 10.71
N CYS A 150 8.37 9.47 9.42
CA CYS A 150 7.37 9.72 8.38
C CYS A 150 6.03 9.01 8.65
N TYR A 151 6.07 7.80 9.25
CA TYR A 151 4.86 7.07 9.63
C TYR A 151 4.20 7.69 10.86
N ALA A 152 4.97 8.16 11.84
CA ALA A 152 4.44 8.82 13.03
C ALA A 152 3.79 10.17 12.69
N VAL A 153 4.44 10.98 11.85
CA VAL A 153 3.89 12.25 11.35
C VAL A 153 2.58 12.03 10.61
N GLY A 154 2.51 11.00 9.76
CA GLY A 154 1.29 10.64 9.07
C GLY A 154 0.19 10.12 10.00
N ALA A 155 0.53 9.34 11.03
CA ALA A 155 -0.42 8.92 12.06
C ALA A 155 -0.98 10.11 12.86
N LEU A 156 -0.15 11.13 13.13
CA LEU A 156 -0.60 12.39 13.75
C LEU A 156 -1.54 13.16 12.82
N ALA A 157 -1.29 13.19 11.51
CA ALA A 157 -2.20 13.79 10.54
C ALA A 157 -3.56 13.05 10.51
N ALA A 158 -3.54 11.71 10.47
CA ALA A 158 -4.73 10.89 10.57
C ALA A 158 -5.49 11.11 11.89
N ALA A 159 -4.78 11.25 13.02
CA ALA A 159 -5.40 11.53 14.32
C ALA A 159 -6.07 12.91 14.35
N LYS A 160 -5.42 13.95 13.79
CA LYS A 160 -6.02 15.29 13.66
C LYS A 160 -7.25 15.29 12.77
N PHE A 161 -7.24 14.49 11.70
CA PHE A 161 -8.37 14.32 10.80
C PHE A 161 -9.54 13.60 11.50
N VAL A 162 -9.29 12.40 12.03
CA VAL A 162 -10.32 11.50 12.58
C VAL A 162 -10.99 12.07 13.84
N ALA A 163 -10.29 12.92 14.60
CA ALA A 163 -10.85 13.63 15.74
C ALA A 163 -12.00 14.60 15.39
N LYS A 164 -12.14 14.96 14.11
CA LYS A 164 -13.18 15.88 13.62
C LYS A 164 -14.28 15.17 12.83
N GLN A 165 -14.21 13.85 12.67
CA GLN A 165 -15.14 13.10 11.84
C GLN A 165 -16.28 12.48 12.66
N SER A 166 -17.41 12.26 11.99
CA SER A 166 -18.49 11.41 12.49
C SER A 166 -18.10 9.93 12.44
N PRO A 167 -18.80 9.04 13.17
CA PRO A 167 -18.57 7.60 13.07
C PRO A 167 -18.53 7.10 11.62
N GLY A 168 -17.49 6.36 11.28
CA GLY A 168 -17.22 5.88 9.93
C GLY A 168 -15.85 5.24 9.82
N LEU A 169 -15.66 4.47 8.75
CA LEU A 169 -14.36 3.89 8.41
C LEU A 169 -13.74 4.72 7.28
N TYR A 170 -12.65 5.41 7.62
CA TYR A 170 -11.87 6.28 6.76
C TYR A 170 -10.52 5.63 6.45
N ASN A 171 -9.85 6.14 5.43
CA ASN A 171 -8.51 5.76 5.03
C ASN A 171 -7.64 7.02 4.82
N MET A 172 -6.41 6.85 4.35
CA MET A 172 -5.49 7.98 4.17
C MET A 172 -5.78 8.84 2.93
N ASN A 173 -6.59 8.38 1.96
CA ASN A 173 -7.10 9.25 0.89
C ASN A 173 -8.05 10.29 1.49
N ASP A 174 -8.90 9.90 2.44
CA ASP A 174 -9.77 10.86 3.15
C ASP A 174 -8.94 11.89 3.93
N VAL A 175 -7.85 11.46 4.56
CA VAL A 175 -6.91 12.34 5.27
C VAL A 175 -6.21 13.32 4.32
N LEU A 176 -5.89 12.88 3.11
CA LEU A 176 -5.20 13.68 2.08
C LEU A 176 -6.16 14.49 1.19
N GLY A 177 -7.46 14.23 1.22
CA GLY A 177 -8.46 14.83 0.32
C GLY A 177 -8.36 14.36 -1.13
N LEU A 178 -8.07 13.06 -1.35
CA LEU A 178 -7.86 12.42 -2.66
C LEU A 178 -9.04 11.59 -3.15
#